data_AF-A0A813LCQ0-F1
#
_entry.id   AF-A0A813LCQ0-F1
#
_cell.length_a   1.000
_cell.length_b   1.000
_cell.length_c   1.000
_cell.angle_alpha   90.00
_cell.angle_beta   90.00
_cell.angle_gamma   90.00
#
_symmetry.space_group_name_H-M   'P 1'
#
loop_
_entity.id
_entity.type
_entity.pdbx_description
1 polymer ?
#
loop_
_entity_poly.entity_id
_entity_poly.type
_entity_poly.pdbx_seq_one_letter_code
_entity_poly.pdbx_strand_id
1 'polypeptide(L)'
;ALAFRVFYSTQYIRHHENPFYTPEPDICHELLGHVPLFANPAFADFSQEIGLASLAASDDDVARLASLYWFTVEFGLLKEGDKVKAFGAGLLSSFGEMEWSSSHTPSQECRDSGSMSHQERPVLKPLDPAVAAKEPYPITTYQPVFFVAESLTDAKRKISTFCDTLTRPFFPQYDPLTQNIVVTKAIRRADRVSTVQMQQEKQKEFFEKQQEQ
;
A
#
# COMPACT_ATOMS: atom_id res chain seq x y z
N ALA A 1 -13.26 5.86 -5.74
CA ALA A 1 -13.04 7.14 -5.03
C ALA A 1 -11.57 7.57 -5.04
N LEU A 2 -10.66 6.77 -4.47
CA LEU A 2 -9.23 7.13 -4.35
C LEU A 2 -8.53 7.53 -5.66
N ALA A 3 -8.91 6.96 -6.80
CA ALA A 3 -8.39 7.34 -8.12
C ALA A 3 -8.54 8.85 -8.43
N PHE A 4 -9.57 9.49 -7.84
CA PHE A 4 -9.89 10.90 -8.00
C PHE A 4 -9.42 11.77 -6.82
N ARG A 5 -8.55 11.22 -5.94
CA ARG A 5 -8.19 11.85 -4.66
C ARG A 5 -9.39 12.18 -3.78
N VAL A 6 -10.44 11.36 -3.87
CA VAL A 6 -11.63 11.44 -3.01
C VAL A 6 -11.53 10.33 -1.98
N PHE A 7 -11.64 10.70 -0.70
CA PHE A 7 -11.73 9.79 0.42
C PHE A 7 -13.18 9.76 0.92
N TYR A 8 -13.78 8.57 1.01
CA TYR A 8 -15.09 8.39 1.61
C TYR A 8 -14.90 8.27 3.12
N SER A 9 -15.60 9.13 3.85
CA SER A 9 -15.44 9.29 5.30
C SER A 9 -16.79 9.17 5.98
N THR A 10 -16.83 8.45 7.10
CA THR A 10 -18.00 8.35 7.96
C THR A 10 -18.16 9.62 8.82
N GLN A 11 -19.38 9.85 9.29
CA GLN A 11 -19.71 11.02 10.13
C GLN A 11 -20.23 10.64 11.52
N TYR A 12 -20.55 9.37 11.75
CA TYR A 12 -21.00 8.89 13.04
C TYR A 12 -19.81 8.73 13.99
N ILE A 13 -20.08 8.69 15.29
CA ILE A 13 -19.08 8.48 16.34
C ILE A 13 -19.32 7.13 17.03
N ARG A 14 -18.25 6.47 17.44
CA ARG A 14 -18.29 5.18 18.18
C ARG A 14 -19.13 5.25 19.46
N HIS A 15 -19.58 4.10 19.93
CA HIS A 15 -20.33 4.00 21.17
C HIS A 15 -19.46 4.40 22.37
N HIS A 16 -20.01 5.23 23.25
CA HIS A 16 -19.29 5.82 24.38
C HIS A 16 -18.87 4.81 25.47
N GLU A 17 -19.45 3.61 25.49
CA GLU A 17 -19.04 2.54 26.42
C GLU A 17 -17.67 1.95 26.08
N ASN A 18 -17.23 2.05 24.81
CA ASN A 18 -15.91 1.61 24.39
C ASN A 18 -15.20 2.69 23.55
N PRO A 19 -14.76 3.79 24.18
CA PRO A 19 -14.19 4.92 23.45
C PRO A 19 -12.81 4.61 22.86
N PHE A 20 -12.09 3.64 23.43
CA PHE A 20 -10.72 3.30 23.04
C PHE A 20 -10.63 2.29 21.90
N TYR A 21 -11.75 1.67 21.49
CA TYR A 21 -11.79 0.72 20.39
C TYR A 21 -13.14 0.72 19.67
N THR A 22 -13.11 0.65 18.34
CA THR A 22 -14.30 0.41 17.51
C THR A 22 -13.91 -0.55 16.38
N PRO A 23 -14.73 -1.58 16.10
CA PRO A 23 -14.52 -2.45 14.94
C PRO A 23 -14.86 -1.75 13.61
N GLU A 24 -15.67 -0.70 13.65
CA GLU A 24 -16.12 0.05 12.47
C GLU A 24 -15.40 1.42 12.40
N PRO A 25 -15.04 1.91 11.21
CA PRO A 25 -14.34 3.19 11.04
C PRO A 25 -15.30 4.35 11.30
N ASP A 26 -15.29 4.87 12.53
CA ASP A 26 -16.04 6.06 12.92
C ASP A 26 -15.29 7.35 12.58
N ILE A 27 -15.91 8.52 12.75
CA ILE A 27 -15.30 9.81 12.40
C ILE A 27 -13.95 10.07 13.11
N CYS A 28 -13.74 9.51 14.30
CA CYS A 28 -12.46 9.59 15.01
C CYS A 28 -11.35 8.86 14.25
N HIS A 29 -11.63 7.66 13.72
CA HIS A 29 -10.71 6.93 12.87
C HIS A 29 -10.34 7.73 11.61
N GLU A 30 -11.33 8.35 10.96
CA GLU A 30 -11.11 9.13 9.76
C GLU A 30 -10.23 10.37 10.00
N LEU A 31 -10.61 11.18 11.00
CA LEU A 31 -9.97 12.47 11.26
C LEU A 31 -8.59 12.34 11.91
N LEU A 32 -8.38 11.33 12.77
CA LEU A 32 -7.11 11.14 13.48
C LEU A 32 -6.17 10.19 12.76
N GLY A 33 -6.71 9.20 12.06
CA GLY A 33 -5.93 8.20 11.33
C GLY A 33 -5.59 8.64 9.92
N HIS A 34 -6.60 8.84 9.07
CA HIS A 34 -6.41 9.06 7.63
C HIS A 34 -6.05 10.49 7.26
N VAL A 35 -6.84 11.47 7.73
CA VAL A 35 -6.74 12.87 7.28
C VAL A 35 -5.32 13.45 7.42
N PRO A 36 -4.58 13.25 8.52
CA PRO A 36 -3.24 13.80 8.66
C PRO A 36 -2.27 13.30 7.58
N LEU A 37 -2.41 12.03 7.15
CA LEU A 37 -1.52 11.46 6.16
C LEU A 37 -1.86 11.84 4.73
N PHE A 38 -3.11 12.12 4.41
CA PHE A 38 -3.45 12.67 3.09
C PHE A 38 -2.86 14.06 2.83
N ALA A 39 -2.39 14.76 3.87
CA ALA A 39 -1.61 15.99 3.71
C ALA A 39 -0.16 15.73 3.23
N ASN A 40 0.34 14.49 3.31
CA ASN A 40 1.63 14.11 2.76
C ASN A 40 1.50 13.73 1.26
N PRO A 41 2.23 14.39 0.34
CA PRO A 41 2.11 14.11 -1.08
C PRO A 41 2.44 12.67 -1.48
N ALA A 42 3.46 12.05 -0.88
CA ALA A 42 3.83 10.68 -1.21
C ALA A 42 2.72 9.69 -0.81
N PHE A 43 2.09 9.92 0.35
CA PHE A 43 0.97 9.12 0.83
C PHE A 43 -0.28 9.28 -0.03
N ALA A 44 -0.65 10.52 -0.34
CA ALA A 44 -1.76 10.82 -1.23
C ALA A 44 -1.55 10.21 -2.63
N ASP A 45 -0.32 10.26 -3.16
CA ASP A 45 0.03 9.71 -4.47
C ASP A 45 -0.14 8.19 -4.49
N PHE A 46 0.46 7.44 -3.55
CA PHE A 46 0.34 5.99 -3.59
C PHE A 46 -1.09 5.51 -3.28
N SER A 47 -1.83 6.25 -2.45
CA SER A 47 -3.26 5.99 -2.21
C SER A 47 -4.07 6.18 -3.50
N GLN A 48 -3.76 7.22 -4.27
CA GLN A 48 -4.36 7.43 -5.58
C GLN A 48 -3.96 6.34 -6.58
N GLU A 49 -2.70 5.89 -6.57
CA GLU A 49 -2.22 4.82 -7.44
C GLU A 49 -2.93 3.49 -7.20
N ILE A 50 -3.19 3.12 -5.93
CA ILE A 50 -4.04 1.96 -5.59
C ILE A 50 -5.43 2.14 -6.19
N GLY A 51 -6.01 3.34 -6.06
CA GLY A 51 -7.32 3.65 -6.64
C GLY A 51 -7.35 3.61 -8.17
N LEU A 52 -6.32 4.11 -8.84
CA LEU A 52 -6.18 4.02 -10.30
C LEU A 52 -5.98 2.58 -10.74
N ALA A 53 -5.26 1.79 -9.93
CA ALA A 53 -5.00 0.39 -10.20
C ALA A 53 -6.26 -0.47 -10.25
N SER A 54 -7.26 -0.14 -9.43
CA SER A 54 -8.49 -0.91 -9.34
C SER A 54 -9.48 -0.67 -10.48
N LEU A 55 -9.39 0.44 -11.23
CA LEU A 55 -10.40 0.80 -12.26
C LEU A 55 -10.50 -0.17 -13.45
N ALA A 56 -9.49 -1.03 -13.65
CA ALA A 56 -9.45 -2.00 -14.74
C ALA A 56 -8.88 -3.36 -14.29
N ALA A 57 -8.87 -3.60 -12.98
CA ALA A 57 -8.39 -4.84 -12.38
C ALA A 57 -9.48 -5.93 -12.41
N SER A 58 -9.07 -7.19 -12.41
CA SER A 58 -9.96 -8.30 -12.09
C SER A 58 -10.34 -8.27 -10.61
N ASP A 59 -11.38 -9.01 -10.22
CA ASP A 59 -11.78 -9.12 -8.81
C ASP A 59 -10.62 -9.66 -7.93
N ASP A 60 -9.84 -10.61 -8.44
CA ASP A 60 -8.65 -11.13 -7.76
C ASP A 60 -7.60 -10.02 -7.53
N ASP A 61 -7.35 -9.17 -8.53
CA ASP A 61 -6.41 -8.06 -8.41
C ASP A 61 -6.98 -6.93 -7.53
N VAL A 62 -8.30 -6.71 -7.50
CA VAL A 62 -8.95 -5.80 -6.55
C VAL A 62 -8.78 -6.32 -5.12
N ALA A 63 -8.95 -7.62 -4.88
CA ALA A 63 -8.72 -8.22 -3.56
C ALA A 63 -7.26 -8.05 -3.12
N ARG A 64 -6.32 -8.27 -4.04
CA ARG A 64 -4.88 -8.04 -3.80
C ARG A 64 -4.56 -6.58 -3.48
N LEU A 65 -5.17 -5.63 -4.20
CA LEU A 65 -5.05 -4.20 -3.93
C LEU A 65 -5.68 -3.81 -2.59
N ALA A 66 -6.79 -4.41 -2.20
CA ALA A 66 -7.41 -4.21 -0.90
C ALA A 66 -6.54 -4.73 0.25
N SER A 67 -5.92 -5.91 0.09
CA SER A 67 -4.92 -6.40 1.06
C SER A 67 -3.70 -5.50 1.13
N LEU A 68 -3.20 -5.00 0.00
CA LEU A 68 -2.12 -4.02 -0.01
C LEU A 68 -2.51 -2.72 0.70
N TYR A 69 -3.73 -2.23 0.49
CA TYR A 69 -4.27 -1.07 1.20
C TYR A 69 -4.33 -1.32 2.71
N TRP A 70 -4.79 -2.50 3.14
CA TRP A 70 -4.81 -2.90 4.56
C TRP A 70 -3.42 -2.84 5.19
N PHE A 71 -2.42 -3.47 4.58
CA PHE A 71 -1.06 -3.51 5.14
C PHE A 71 -0.24 -2.22 4.94
N THR A 72 -0.82 -1.19 4.32
CA THR A 72 -0.14 0.09 4.12
C THR A 72 -0.95 1.24 4.69
N VAL A 73 -2.07 1.60 4.07
CA VAL A 73 -2.91 2.72 4.49
C VAL A 73 -3.55 2.48 5.86
N GLU A 74 -3.97 1.26 6.19
CA GLU A 74 -4.60 0.95 7.49
C GLU A 74 -3.61 0.57 8.59
N PHE A 75 -2.65 -0.31 8.28
CA PHE A 75 -1.75 -0.91 9.27
C PHE A 75 -0.27 -0.82 8.88
N GLY A 76 0.10 0.16 8.04
CA GLY A 76 1.48 0.36 7.62
C GLY A 76 2.39 0.91 8.72
N LEU A 77 3.64 0.43 8.70
CA LEU A 77 4.71 0.90 9.58
C LEU A 77 5.85 1.52 8.77
N LEU A 78 6.53 2.50 9.34
CA LEU A 78 7.71 3.14 8.75
C LEU A 78 8.93 2.93 9.65
N LYS A 79 10.09 2.80 9.04
CA LYS A 79 11.37 2.77 9.75
C LYS A 79 11.89 4.19 9.96
N GLU A 80 12.32 4.50 11.16
CA GLU A 80 12.98 5.76 11.51
C GLU A 80 14.22 5.48 12.37
N GLY A 81 15.38 5.42 11.72
CA GLY A 81 16.61 4.92 12.35
C GLY A 81 16.46 3.47 12.77
N ASP A 82 16.69 3.19 14.05
CA ASP A 82 16.52 1.86 14.65
C ASP A 82 15.10 1.62 15.20
N LYS A 83 14.20 2.59 15.05
CA LYS A 83 12.83 2.50 15.55
C LYS A 83 11.84 2.28 14.41
N VAL A 84 10.66 1.77 14.78
CA VAL A 84 9.52 1.64 13.89
C VAL A 84 8.42 2.57 14.40
N LYS A 85 7.77 3.29 13.49
CA LYS A 85 6.65 4.20 13.78
C LYS A 85 5.43 3.80 12.96
N ALA A 86 4.26 3.96 13.56
CA ALA A 86 2.99 3.80 12.86
C ALA A 86 2.76 4.93 11.85
N PHE A 87 2.20 4.58 10.70
CA PHE A 87 1.53 5.53 9.82
C PHE A 87 0.15 5.03 9.39
N GLY A 88 -0.14 3.73 9.47
CA GLY A 88 -1.46 3.21 9.16
C GLY A 88 -2.57 3.87 9.99
N ALA A 89 -3.70 4.21 9.37
CA ALA A 89 -4.82 4.90 10.01
C ALA A 89 -5.46 4.08 11.15
N GLY A 90 -5.59 2.76 10.99
CA GLY A 90 -6.02 1.83 12.03
C GLY A 90 -5.12 1.88 13.26
N LEU A 91 -3.80 2.02 13.06
CA LEU A 91 -2.85 2.18 14.16
C LEU A 91 -2.98 3.56 14.81
N LEU A 92 -2.97 4.63 14.02
CA LEU A 92 -3.01 6.01 14.52
C LEU A 92 -4.31 6.36 15.27
N SER A 93 -5.37 5.58 15.06
CA SER A 93 -6.68 5.74 15.73
C SER A 93 -6.96 4.71 16.83
N SER A 94 -6.02 3.81 17.11
CA SER A 94 -6.13 2.74 18.10
C SER A 94 -4.91 2.76 19.05
N PHE A 95 -5.13 3.21 20.28
CA PHE A 95 -4.05 3.32 21.28
C PHE A 95 -3.33 1.99 21.51
N GLY A 96 -4.10 0.93 21.77
CA GLY A 96 -3.54 -0.39 22.05
C GLY A 96 -2.86 -1.02 20.84
N GLU A 97 -3.40 -0.84 19.63
CA GLU A 97 -2.79 -1.44 18.44
C GLU A 97 -1.54 -0.68 17.97
N MET A 98 -1.48 0.64 18.18
CA MET A 98 -0.26 1.42 17.97
C MET A 98 0.87 0.98 18.91
N GLU A 99 0.54 0.73 20.19
CA GLU A 99 1.50 0.18 21.14
C GLU A 99 1.95 -1.22 20.71
N TRP A 100 1.00 -2.09 20.33
CA TRP A 100 1.27 -3.43 19.83
C TRP A 100 2.25 -3.44 18.65
N SER A 101 2.04 -2.55 17.68
CA SER A 101 2.82 -2.52 16.43
C SER A 101 4.20 -1.89 16.57
N SER A 102 4.35 -0.88 17.44
CA SER A 102 5.53 0.01 17.45
C SER A 102 6.37 -0.10 18.73
N SER A 103 5.81 -0.63 19.83
CA SER A 103 6.54 -0.80 21.09
C SER A 103 7.51 -1.98 21.03
N HIS A 104 8.65 -1.83 21.71
CA HIS A 104 9.57 -2.94 21.95
C HIS A 104 9.02 -3.92 22.99
N THR A 105 8.20 -3.41 23.92
CA THR A 105 7.63 -4.13 25.04
C THR A 105 6.19 -3.65 25.24
N PRO A 106 5.21 -4.25 24.52
CA PRO A 106 3.80 -3.93 24.72
C PRO A 106 3.36 -4.26 26.14
N SER A 107 2.58 -3.36 26.74
CA SER A 107 1.98 -3.50 28.07
C SER A 107 1.05 -4.71 28.15
N GLN A 108 0.80 -5.20 29.37
CA GLN A 108 -0.16 -6.29 29.57
C GLN A 108 -1.58 -5.87 29.15
N GLU A 109 -1.97 -4.63 29.44
CA GLU A 109 -3.25 -4.05 29.04
C GLU A 109 -3.45 -4.09 27.52
N CYS A 110 -2.43 -3.71 26.74
CA CYS A 110 -2.41 -3.81 25.28
C CYS A 110 -2.61 -5.25 24.79
N ARG A 111 -1.97 -6.23 25.45
CA ARG A 111 -2.10 -7.65 25.06
C ARG A 111 -3.50 -8.18 25.33
N ASP A 112 -4.07 -7.79 26.47
CA ASP A 112 -5.41 -8.20 26.90
C ASP A 112 -6.48 -7.60 25.97
N SER A 113 -6.33 -6.32 25.58
CA SER A 113 -7.26 -5.65 24.66
C SER A 113 -7.23 -6.23 23.24
N GLY A 114 -6.06 -6.70 22.78
CA GLY A 114 -5.89 -7.28 21.45
C GLY A 114 -6.26 -8.76 21.33
N SER A 115 -6.62 -9.42 22.43
CA SER A 115 -6.73 -10.89 22.51
C SER A 115 -5.44 -11.62 22.09
N MET A 116 -4.26 -11.02 22.30
CA MET A 116 -2.96 -11.52 21.82
C MET A 116 -2.27 -12.47 22.81
N SER A 117 -3.03 -13.19 23.64
CA SER A 117 -2.53 -13.95 24.80
C SER A 117 -1.45 -15.01 24.50
N HIS A 118 -1.33 -15.46 23.25
CA HIS A 118 -0.35 -16.47 22.82
C HIS A 118 0.86 -15.90 22.07
N GLN A 119 0.88 -14.60 21.78
CA GLN A 119 1.96 -13.95 21.03
C GLN A 119 2.62 -12.86 21.87
N GLU A 120 3.94 -12.91 22.02
CA GLU A 120 4.68 -11.88 22.75
C GLU A 120 4.81 -10.58 21.96
N ARG A 121 4.92 -10.66 20.63
CA ARG A 121 5.08 -9.54 19.68
C ARG A 121 4.54 -9.89 18.29
N PRO A 122 4.17 -8.88 17.48
CA PRO A 122 3.82 -9.11 16.07
C PRO A 122 5.06 -9.36 15.21
N VAL A 123 4.86 -10.02 14.07
CA VAL A 123 5.91 -10.24 13.07
C VAL A 123 6.03 -9.01 12.18
N LEU A 124 7.22 -8.41 12.13
CA LEU A 124 7.52 -7.27 11.26
C LEU A 124 8.25 -7.76 10.00
N LYS A 125 7.66 -7.54 8.84
CA LYS A 125 8.24 -7.88 7.53
C LYS A 125 8.64 -6.59 6.79
N PRO A 126 9.72 -6.55 6.00
CA PRO A 126 9.95 -5.44 5.07
C PRO A 126 8.79 -5.32 4.09
N LEU A 127 8.40 -4.09 3.72
CA LEU A 127 7.34 -3.88 2.74
C LEU A 127 7.75 -4.43 1.38
N ASP A 128 7.09 -5.52 1.00
CA ASP A 128 7.03 -6.11 -0.34
C ASP A 128 5.55 -6.18 -0.74
N PRO A 129 5.09 -5.34 -1.69
CA PRO A 129 3.70 -5.32 -2.11
C PRO A 129 3.19 -6.65 -2.68
N ALA A 130 4.04 -7.46 -3.32
CA ALA A 130 3.61 -8.74 -3.89
C ALA A 130 3.32 -9.79 -2.81
N VAL A 131 4.00 -9.68 -1.67
CA VAL A 131 3.76 -10.49 -0.48
C VAL A 131 2.57 -9.94 0.31
N ALA A 132 2.57 -8.63 0.61
CA ALA A 132 1.50 -7.99 1.37
C ALA A 132 0.12 -8.16 0.72
N ALA A 133 0.06 -8.10 -0.61
CA ALA A 133 -1.18 -8.29 -1.37
C ALA A 133 -1.78 -9.72 -1.29
N LYS A 134 -1.08 -10.68 -0.67
CA LYS A 134 -1.52 -12.08 -0.51
C LYS A 134 -1.54 -12.51 0.96
N GLU A 135 -1.10 -11.65 1.87
CA GLU A 135 -1.02 -11.98 3.28
C GLU A 135 -2.44 -11.99 3.87
N PRO A 136 -2.86 -13.06 4.57
CA PRO A 136 -4.13 -13.07 5.27
C PRO A 136 -4.07 -12.20 6.53
N TYR A 137 -5.19 -11.58 6.90
CA TYR A 137 -5.28 -10.74 8.09
C TYR A 137 -6.61 -10.94 8.83
N PRO A 138 -6.61 -10.85 10.18
CA PRO A 138 -7.84 -10.75 10.95
C PRO A 138 -8.41 -9.33 10.86
N ILE A 139 -9.74 -9.22 10.94
CA ILE A 139 -10.46 -7.94 10.92
C ILE A 139 -10.76 -7.44 12.34
N THR A 140 -10.97 -8.36 13.29
CA THR A 140 -11.51 -8.05 14.63
C THR A 140 -10.50 -8.13 15.77
N THR A 141 -9.28 -8.59 15.50
CA THR A 141 -8.20 -8.70 16.49
C THR A 141 -6.98 -7.92 16.00
N TYR A 142 -6.02 -7.69 16.89
CA TYR A 142 -4.79 -7.00 16.49
C TYR A 142 -4.04 -7.79 15.42
N GLN A 143 -3.36 -7.05 14.54
CA GLN A 143 -2.65 -7.67 13.44
C GLN A 143 -1.46 -8.50 13.96
N PRO A 144 -1.34 -9.78 13.54
CA PRO A 144 -0.19 -10.61 13.89
C PRO A 144 1.04 -10.28 13.05
N VAL A 145 0.85 -9.61 11.90
CA VAL A 145 1.89 -9.28 10.92
C VAL A 145 1.74 -7.83 10.47
N PHE A 146 2.85 -7.11 10.41
CA PHE A 146 2.92 -5.76 9.86
C PHE A 146 4.01 -5.68 8.78
N PHE A 147 3.83 -4.75 7.83
CA PHE A 147 4.82 -4.45 6.81
C PHE A 147 5.46 -3.09 7.06
N VAL A 148 6.80 -3.05 7.02
CA VAL A 148 7.62 -1.89 7.35
C VAL A 148 8.22 -1.30 6.08
N ALA A 149 7.85 -0.06 5.75
CA ALA A 149 8.46 0.72 4.69
C ALA A 149 9.69 1.48 5.20
N GLU A 150 10.70 1.68 4.35
CA GLU A 150 11.87 2.51 4.70
C GLU A 150 11.52 4.00 4.75
N SER A 151 10.55 4.43 3.96
CA SER A 151 9.96 5.77 3.97
C SER A 151 8.65 5.78 3.19
N LEU A 152 7.84 6.83 3.31
CA LEU A 152 6.63 6.99 2.47
C LEU A 152 6.97 7.08 0.97
N THR A 153 8.13 7.64 0.63
CA THR A 153 8.62 7.69 -0.77
C THR A 153 9.01 6.29 -1.27
N ASP A 154 9.63 5.46 -0.43
CA ASP A 154 9.92 4.06 -0.76
C ASP A 154 8.62 3.26 -0.93
N ALA A 155 7.67 3.43 -0.01
CA ALA A 155 6.35 2.81 -0.09
C ALA A 155 5.67 3.18 -1.41
N LYS A 156 5.61 4.48 -1.74
CA LYS A 156 5.09 4.95 -3.04
C LYS A 156 5.74 4.20 -4.19
N ARG A 157 7.07 4.28 -4.33
CA ARG A 157 7.79 3.64 -5.44
C ARG A 157 7.49 2.14 -5.57
N LYS A 158 7.48 1.41 -4.46
CA LYS A 158 7.20 -0.04 -4.44
C LYS A 158 5.76 -0.33 -4.86
N ILE A 159 4.80 0.41 -4.31
CA ILE A 159 3.38 0.28 -4.64
C ILE A 159 3.14 0.62 -6.11
N SER A 160 3.71 1.71 -6.65
CA SER A 160 3.63 2.05 -8.07
C SER A 160 4.13 0.91 -8.94
N THR A 161 5.31 0.37 -8.60
CA THR A 161 5.94 -0.72 -9.35
C THR A 161 5.06 -1.97 -9.34
N PHE A 162 4.45 -2.30 -8.20
CA PHE A 162 3.53 -3.42 -8.08
C PHE A 162 2.26 -3.20 -8.92
N CYS A 163 1.65 -2.02 -8.83
CA CYS A 163 0.50 -1.65 -9.63
C CYS A 163 0.78 -1.83 -11.13
N ASP A 164 1.96 -1.44 -11.61
CA ASP A 164 2.37 -1.60 -13.01
C ASP A 164 2.50 -3.07 -13.45
N THR A 165 2.64 -4.02 -12.52
CA THR A 165 2.67 -5.47 -12.84
C THR A 165 1.29 -6.08 -13.06
N LEU A 166 0.22 -5.40 -12.66
CA LEU A 166 -1.14 -5.91 -12.79
C LEU A 166 -1.57 -5.95 -14.25
N THR A 167 -2.20 -7.04 -14.66
CA THR A 167 -2.66 -7.20 -16.03
C THR A 167 -3.94 -6.42 -16.24
N ARG A 168 -3.95 -5.47 -17.18
CA ARG A 168 -5.11 -4.61 -17.44
C ARG A 168 -5.34 -4.41 -18.93
N PRO A 169 -6.62 -4.32 -19.37
CA PRO A 169 -6.96 -4.05 -20.77
C PRO A 169 -6.58 -2.64 -21.24
N PHE A 170 -6.38 -1.71 -20.29
CA PHE A 170 -5.97 -0.33 -20.55
C PHE A 170 -5.32 0.29 -19.31
N PHE A 171 -4.64 1.43 -19.49
CA PHE A 171 -4.00 2.18 -18.42
C PHE A 171 -4.76 3.49 -18.16
N PRO A 172 -5.44 3.61 -17.00
CA PRO A 172 -6.10 4.84 -16.60
C PRO A 172 -5.08 5.86 -16.09
N GLN A 173 -5.20 7.10 -16.53
CA GLN A 173 -4.42 8.23 -16.06
C GLN A 173 -5.39 9.31 -15.56
N TYR A 174 -5.14 9.83 -14.36
CA TYR A 174 -5.92 10.94 -13.82
C TYR A 174 -5.44 12.28 -14.42
N ASP A 175 -6.37 13.06 -14.97
CA ASP A 175 -6.15 14.45 -15.37
C ASP A 175 -6.60 15.38 -14.22
N PRO A 176 -5.68 16.04 -13.51
CA PRO A 176 -6.02 16.92 -12.39
C PRO A 176 -6.74 18.21 -12.81
N LEU A 177 -6.63 18.63 -14.08
CA LEU A 177 -7.28 19.87 -14.55
C LEU A 177 -8.76 19.65 -14.81
N THR A 178 -9.12 18.53 -15.45
CA THR A 178 -10.51 18.20 -15.76
C THR A 178 -11.15 17.27 -14.74
N GLN A 179 -10.37 16.74 -13.80
CA GLN A 179 -10.77 15.75 -12.79
C GLN A 179 -11.37 14.47 -13.41
N ASN A 180 -10.91 14.10 -14.61
CA ASN A 180 -11.36 12.91 -15.34
C ASN A 180 -10.27 11.83 -15.39
N ILE A 181 -10.69 10.61 -15.69
CA ILE A 181 -9.79 9.51 -16.04
C ILE A 181 -9.68 9.43 -17.55
N VAL A 182 -8.47 9.66 -18.05
CA VAL A 182 -8.11 9.44 -19.44
C VAL A 182 -7.62 8.01 -19.59
N VAL A 183 -8.18 7.28 -20.56
CA VAL A 183 -7.80 5.90 -20.82
C VAL A 183 -6.97 5.83 -22.08
N THR A 184 -5.78 5.25 -21.99
CA THR A 184 -4.97 4.90 -23.16
C THR A 184 -5.24 3.45 -23.55
N LYS A 185 -5.50 3.18 -24.84
CA LYS A 185 -5.55 1.80 -25.34
C LYS A 185 -4.20 1.14 -25.07
N ALA A 186 -4.21 -0.10 -24.59
CA ALA A 186 -2.98 -0.85 -24.34
C ALA A 186 -2.14 -0.95 -25.63
N ILE A 187 -1.11 -0.11 -25.72
CA ILE A 187 0.00 -0.40 -26.62
C ILE A 187 0.80 -1.46 -25.89
N ARG A 188 0.75 -2.72 -26.34
CA ARG A 188 1.67 -3.75 -25.86
C ARG A 188 3.08 -3.20 -26.07
N ARG A 189 3.78 -2.82 -25.00
CA ARG A 189 5.23 -2.68 -25.08
C ARG A 189 5.73 -4.05 -25.48
N ALA A 190 6.37 -4.14 -26.65
CA ALA A 190 7.21 -5.29 -26.95
C ALA A 190 8.14 -5.50 -25.76
N ASP A 191 8.51 -6.75 -25.49
CA ASP A 191 9.44 -7.10 -24.41
C ASP A 191 10.58 -6.09 -24.37
N ARG A 192 10.97 -5.65 -23.16
CA ARG A 192 12.12 -4.75 -22.98
C ARG A 192 13.38 -5.47 -23.44
N VAL A 193 13.61 -5.53 -24.75
CA VAL A 193 14.93 -5.81 -25.29
C VAL A 193 15.73 -4.54 -25.02
N SER A 194 16.79 -4.68 -24.22
CA SER A 194 17.67 -3.56 -23.94
C SER A 194 18.12 -2.95 -25.27
N THR A 195 17.98 -1.64 -25.44
CA THR A 195 18.47 -0.94 -26.64
C THR A 195 19.96 -1.22 -26.86
N VAL A 196 20.69 -1.46 -25.77
CA VAL A 196 22.10 -1.88 -25.77
C VAL A 196 22.25 -3.30 -26.35
N GLN A 197 21.40 -4.26 -25.97
CA GLN A 197 21.43 -5.62 -26.53
C GLN A 197 21.09 -5.62 -28.03
N MET A 198 20.07 -4.85 -28.44
CA MET A 198 19.75 -4.69 -29.86
C MET A 198 20.88 -4.03 -30.65
N GLN A 199 21.61 -3.07 -30.07
CA GLN A 199 22.77 -2.47 -30.71
C GLN A 199 23.96 -3.43 -30.77
N GLN A 200 24.17 -4.26 -29.75
CA GLN A 200 25.22 -5.28 -29.73
C GLN A 200 24.96 -6.37 -30.77
N GLU A 201 23.72 -6.84 -30.91
CA GLU A 201 23.35 -7.83 -31.95
C GLU A 201 23.50 -7.25 -33.35
N LYS A 202 23.04 -6.01 -33.58
CA LYS A 202 23.23 -5.35 -34.88
C LYS A 202 24.69 -5.10 -35.23
N GLN A 203 25.53 -4.76 -34.24
CA GLN A 203 26.98 -4.64 -34.46
C GLN A 203 27.59 -6.01 -34.79
N LYS A 204 27.20 -7.06 -34.07
CA LYS A 204 27.69 -8.42 -34.30
C LYS A 204 27.35 -8.90 -35.71
N GLU A 205 26.10 -8.75 -36.14
CA GLU A 205 25.66 -9.10 -37.50
C GLU A 205 26.38 -8.29 -38.58
N PHE A 206 26.67 -7.01 -38.32
CA PHE A 206 27.42 -6.16 -39.26
C PHE A 206 28.85 -6.68 -39.46
N PHE A 207 29.53 -7.06 -38.37
CA PHE A 207 30.91 -7.56 -38.44
C PHE A 207 30.98 -8.98 -39.02
N GLU A 208 30.00 -9.85 -38.76
CA GLU A 208 29.91 -11.18 -39.37
C GLU A 208 29.75 -11.06 -40.90
N LYS A 209 28.90 -10.16 -41.39
CA LYS A 209 28.74 -9.89 -42.83
C LYS A 209 29.98 -9.29 -43.51
N GLN A 210 30.83 -8.60 -42.74
CA GLN A 210 32.11 -8.07 -43.23
C GLN A 210 33.21 -9.15 -43.30
N GLN A 211 33.07 -10.25 -42.56
CA GLN A 211 34.02 -11.37 -42.62
C GLN A 211 33.70 -12.38 -43.73
N GLU A 212 32.49 -12.33 -44.28
CA GLU A 212 32.05 -13.17 -45.41
C GLU A 212 32.28 -12.52 -46.79
N GLN A 213 32.91 -11.33 -46.86
CA GLN A 213 33.36 -10.66 -48.08
C GLN A 213 34.88 -10.70 -48.21
#